data_AF-A0A915YAT7-F1
#
_entry.id   AF-A0A915YAT7-F1
#
_cell.length_a   1.000
_cell.length_b   1.000
_cell.length_c   1.000
_cell.angle_alpha   90.00
_cell.angle_beta   90.00
_cell.angle_gamma   90.00
#
_symmetry.space_group_name_H-M   'P 1'
#
loop_
_entity.id
_entity.type
_entity.pdbx_description
1 polymer ?
#
loop_
_entity_poly.entity_id
_entity_poly.type
_entity_poly.pdbx_seq_one_letter_code
_entity_poly.pdbx_strand_id
1 'polypeptide(L)'
;MKINLIILACFLFLIACNSNSSNSNQEQSLIINIEDLTKKIKYYPNDPFIETFKKSEFFQLSGLEDQVVETSNGTVLSIPKAAFRDQTGRIIEKEITLEVVDIASLEEQIQSNISGQYKDKVLQKGATLFINATKDGKQLILNKDQPIYVATPTAHGLKHALIFEGIRNPQGEMQWLSSQKPKQFLIPMDLKELDFLPPNFALTVEQNLPFRNYKTANKKLIDSLYYSFSPHYPRSKKTAHPSNVQFKFYQWEGQSSDTTSLCTGIDPGAIKVIKKKKFAATFIATKAFEQRMHYLHLAQEQAALEVYLQHLDWDLSRCDDKVAQLLGTKPPQQLQFKAFARENWGNIKNLPTAVKNLGKYYSKQLQKTRQQLCQLKHTHDKALQQKAALAQRQRENYQKVLHKRATYRLKKFGFQLDKMGWITIAEALEPLDTFDLEIKVAKGAYYDRVHVYSIDKKINSIFAFTSKDNNRFQAGYYGDPYLLYKKMQEAQALVVAYRKGAVYYDLQTFQVAPIVRIELHPQMVSPKALKILLKKLDSGHQRFNKLQLDLTYQAIFHKEKLRRKQLKKEQDFIQKLGFIALPCTYGAQQ
;
A
#
# COMPACT_ATOMS: atom_id res chain seq x y z
N MET A 1 43.54 -61.42 25.00
CA MET A 1 43.12 -62.81 24.77
C MET A 1 43.32 -63.14 23.29
N LYS A 2 44.24 -64.08 23.02
CA LYS A 2 44.44 -64.98 21.86
C LYS A 2 43.75 -64.56 20.54
N ILE A 3 44.49 -64.07 19.52
CA ILE A 3 45.29 -64.86 18.55
C ILE A 3 44.42 -65.87 17.78
N ASN A 4 44.17 -65.64 16.49
CA ASN A 4 44.71 -66.52 15.45
C ASN A 4 44.57 -65.94 14.03
N LEU A 5 45.76 -65.81 13.44
CA LEU A 5 46.11 -65.51 12.07
C LEU A 5 46.42 -66.87 11.42
N ILE A 6 45.74 -67.29 10.36
CA ILE A 6 46.24 -68.34 9.47
C ILE A 6 45.99 -67.94 8.01
N ILE A 7 47.12 -67.77 7.32
CA ILE A 7 47.32 -67.66 5.88
C ILE A 7 47.34 -69.09 5.33
N LEU A 8 46.66 -69.35 4.21
CA LEU A 8 47.17 -70.28 3.21
C LEU A 8 46.62 -69.95 1.82
N ALA A 9 47.52 -69.50 0.96
CA ALA A 9 47.35 -69.49 -0.49
C ALA A 9 47.69 -70.89 -1.03
N CYS A 10 46.98 -71.35 -2.07
CA CYS A 10 47.56 -71.76 -3.37
C CYS A 10 46.66 -72.67 -4.23
N PHE A 11 46.66 -72.33 -5.53
CA PHE A 11 46.53 -73.17 -6.73
C PHE A 11 45.17 -73.71 -7.21
N LEU A 12 44.62 -72.98 -8.19
CA LEU A 12 44.27 -73.42 -9.56
C LEU A 12 44.12 -74.93 -9.82
N PHE A 13 42.91 -75.32 -10.25
CA PHE A 13 42.71 -76.24 -11.38
C PHE A 13 41.42 -75.89 -12.13
N LEU A 14 41.57 -75.57 -13.42
CA LEU A 14 40.51 -75.60 -14.43
C LEU A 14 40.20 -77.05 -14.77
N ILE A 15 38.92 -77.40 -14.99
CA ILE A 15 38.44 -78.32 -16.04
C ILE A 15 36.95 -78.02 -16.30
N ALA A 16 36.61 -78.09 -17.58
CA ALA A 16 35.38 -77.66 -18.21
C ALA A 16 34.26 -78.74 -18.24
N CYS A 17 33.12 -78.27 -18.78
CA CYS A 17 32.07 -79.00 -19.49
C CYS A 17 30.78 -79.43 -18.73
N ASN A 18 29.75 -78.62 -19.00
CA ASN A 18 28.57 -78.99 -19.82
C ASN A 18 27.34 -79.58 -19.09
N SER A 19 26.23 -78.85 -19.13
CA SER A 19 25.11 -79.19 -20.03
C SER A 19 23.97 -78.19 -19.91
N ASN A 20 23.56 -77.69 -21.08
CA ASN A 20 22.43 -76.81 -21.31
C ASN A 20 21.13 -77.44 -20.78
N SER A 21 20.41 -76.70 -19.94
CA SER A 21 18.97 -76.88 -19.79
C SER A 21 18.26 -75.80 -20.60
N SER A 22 17.61 -76.26 -21.67
CA SER A 22 16.55 -75.55 -22.37
C SER A 22 15.39 -75.32 -21.41
N ASN A 23 14.97 -74.07 -21.24
CA ASN A 23 13.55 -73.77 -21.07
C ASN A 23 13.19 -72.41 -21.65
N SER A 24 12.16 -72.48 -22.47
CA SER A 24 11.48 -71.45 -23.25
C SER A 24 11.00 -70.27 -22.41
N ASN A 25 11.32 -69.06 -22.85
CA ASN A 25 10.40 -67.93 -22.81
C ASN A 25 10.56 -67.21 -24.15
N GLN A 26 9.65 -67.49 -25.08
CA GLN A 26 9.47 -66.61 -26.23
C GLN A 26 8.96 -65.28 -25.70
N GLU A 27 9.86 -64.30 -25.58
CA GLU A 27 9.47 -62.90 -25.57
C GLU A 27 8.67 -62.64 -26.85
N GLN A 28 7.35 -62.52 -26.70
CA GLN A 28 6.52 -61.89 -27.71
C GLN A 28 6.96 -60.42 -27.80
N SER A 29 7.87 -60.14 -28.72
CA SER A 29 8.16 -58.79 -29.14
C SER A 29 6.89 -58.23 -29.81
N LEU A 30 6.23 -57.31 -29.11
CA LEU A 30 5.15 -56.51 -29.66
C LEU A 30 5.67 -55.76 -30.89
N ILE A 31 5.24 -56.20 -32.08
CA ILE A 31 5.53 -55.52 -33.34
C ILE A 31 4.72 -54.22 -33.34
N ILE A 32 5.37 -53.11 -33.02
CA ILE A 32 4.78 -51.77 -33.14
C ILE A 32 4.79 -51.41 -34.63
N ASN A 33 3.61 -51.28 -35.24
CA ASN A 33 3.49 -50.81 -36.61
C ASN A 33 3.80 -49.31 -36.66
N ILE A 34 4.71 -48.90 -37.54
CA ILE A 34 5.13 -47.50 -37.70
C ILE A 34 3.96 -46.62 -38.20
N GLU A 35 2.95 -47.19 -38.87
CA GLU A 35 1.74 -46.45 -39.27
C GLU A 35 0.90 -45.98 -38.07
N ASP A 36 0.92 -46.72 -36.95
CA ASP A 36 0.18 -46.38 -35.71
C ASP A 36 0.78 -45.16 -35.00
N LEU A 37 2.02 -44.79 -35.32
CA LEU A 37 2.64 -43.53 -34.85
C LEU A 37 2.07 -42.29 -35.56
N THR A 38 1.45 -42.47 -36.74
CA THR A 38 0.96 -41.34 -37.57
C THR A 38 -0.55 -41.12 -37.49
N LYS A 39 -1.35 -42.13 -37.12
CA LYS A 39 -2.80 -41.99 -36.92
C LYS A 39 -3.12 -41.90 -35.42
N LYS A 40 -3.80 -40.83 -34.98
CA LYS A 40 -4.29 -40.74 -33.59
C LYS A 40 -5.54 -41.61 -33.47
N ILE A 41 -5.37 -42.85 -33.01
CA ILE A 41 -6.43 -43.85 -32.86
C ILE A 41 -6.85 -43.91 -31.38
N LYS A 42 -8.16 -43.93 -31.13
CA LYS A 42 -8.73 -44.06 -29.78
C LYS A 42 -8.63 -45.49 -29.26
N TYR A 43 -9.01 -46.48 -30.07
CA TYR A 43 -8.90 -47.92 -29.85
C TYR A 43 -8.95 -48.67 -31.19
N TYR A 44 -8.46 -49.92 -31.23
CA TYR A 44 -8.58 -50.80 -32.41
C TYR A 44 -9.95 -51.49 -32.44
N PRO A 45 -10.44 -51.95 -33.60
CA PRO A 45 -11.71 -52.68 -33.67
C PRO A 45 -11.80 -53.93 -32.78
N ASN A 46 -10.66 -54.57 -32.47
CA ASN A 46 -10.59 -55.78 -31.65
C ASN A 46 -10.16 -55.51 -30.20
N ASP A 47 -10.17 -54.25 -29.76
CA ASP A 47 -9.77 -53.87 -28.42
C ASP A 47 -10.76 -54.45 -27.39
N PRO A 48 -10.29 -55.26 -26.42
CA PRO A 48 -11.17 -55.96 -25.49
C PRO A 48 -11.90 -55.02 -24.51
N PHE A 49 -11.53 -53.74 -24.44
CA PHE A 49 -12.10 -52.76 -23.52
C PHE A 49 -13.04 -51.75 -24.20
N ILE A 50 -13.39 -51.91 -25.48
CA ILE A 50 -14.25 -50.94 -26.21
C ILE A 50 -15.56 -50.66 -25.47
N GLU A 51 -16.21 -51.70 -24.95
CA GLU A 51 -17.51 -51.58 -24.28
C GLU A 51 -17.43 -50.83 -22.95
N THR A 52 -16.30 -50.94 -22.25
CA THR A 52 -16.04 -50.30 -20.96
C THR A 52 -15.30 -48.97 -21.08
N PHE A 53 -14.82 -48.62 -22.28
CA PHE A 53 -14.05 -47.42 -22.53
C PHE A 53 -14.91 -46.16 -22.34
N LYS A 54 -14.34 -45.10 -21.74
CA LYS A 54 -15.04 -43.82 -21.57
C LYS A 54 -15.56 -43.27 -22.90
N LYS A 55 -16.85 -42.93 -22.94
CA LYS A 55 -17.51 -42.34 -24.12
C LYS A 55 -16.89 -41.00 -24.48
N SER A 56 -16.79 -40.74 -25.78
CA SER A 56 -16.31 -39.45 -26.29
C SER A 56 -17.36 -38.37 -26.13
N GLU A 57 -16.90 -37.15 -25.87
CA GLU A 57 -17.65 -35.91 -26.02
C GLU A 57 -17.30 -35.27 -27.37
N PHE A 58 -18.31 -34.83 -28.12
CA PHE A 58 -18.14 -34.24 -29.44
C PHE A 58 -18.55 -32.78 -29.44
N PHE A 59 -17.70 -31.91 -30.00
CA PHE A 59 -17.92 -30.47 -30.10
C PHE A 59 -17.79 -30.03 -31.56
N GLN A 60 -18.70 -29.17 -32.01
CA GLN A 60 -18.59 -28.52 -33.33
C GLN A 60 -17.92 -27.17 -33.18
N LEU A 61 -16.90 -26.92 -34.02
CA LEU A 61 -16.05 -25.75 -33.92
C LEU A 61 -15.86 -25.07 -35.27
N SER A 62 -15.79 -23.74 -35.29
CA SER A 62 -15.29 -22.98 -36.45
C SER A 62 -13.75 -22.92 -36.46
N GLY A 63 -13.12 -23.20 -37.59
CA GLY A 63 -11.67 -23.01 -37.72
C GLY A 63 -11.19 -21.55 -37.82
N LEU A 64 -12.12 -20.59 -37.95
CA LEU A 64 -11.84 -19.16 -38.12
C LEU A 64 -11.89 -18.34 -36.82
N GLU A 65 -12.36 -18.93 -35.73
CA GLU A 65 -12.62 -18.22 -34.47
C GLU A 65 -11.93 -18.91 -33.28
N ASP A 66 -11.54 -18.09 -32.28
CA ASP A 66 -11.05 -18.60 -31.01
C ASP A 66 -12.25 -19.15 -30.21
N GLN A 67 -12.15 -20.39 -29.74
CA GLN A 67 -13.23 -21.06 -29.00
C GLN A 67 -12.72 -21.69 -27.71
N VAL A 68 -13.63 -21.83 -26.75
CA VAL A 68 -13.39 -22.53 -25.49
C VAL A 68 -14.43 -23.62 -25.35
N VAL A 69 -13.98 -24.84 -25.11
CA VAL A 69 -14.86 -25.97 -24.80
C VAL A 69 -14.53 -26.50 -23.40
N GLU A 70 -15.56 -26.94 -22.69
CA GLU A 70 -15.44 -27.52 -21.36
C GLU A 70 -16.06 -28.92 -21.41
N THR A 71 -15.29 -29.90 -20.97
CA THR A 71 -15.74 -31.30 -20.84
C THR A 71 -16.58 -31.50 -19.60
N SER A 72 -17.34 -32.59 -19.54
CA SER A 72 -18.16 -32.95 -18.37
C SER A 72 -17.36 -33.08 -17.05
N ASN A 73 -16.06 -33.39 -17.14
CA ASN A 73 -15.14 -33.51 -16.00
C ASN A 73 -14.48 -32.17 -15.62
N GLY A 74 -14.86 -31.06 -16.25
CA GLY A 74 -14.37 -29.70 -15.96
C GLY A 74 -13.00 -29.39 -16.57
N THR A 75 -12.47 -30.25 -17.45
CA THR A 75 -11.30 -29.89 -18.27
C THR A 75 -11.72 -28.89 -19.33
N VAL A 76 -11.03 -27.75 -19.39
CA VAL A 76 -11.26 -26.65 -20.31
C VAL A 76 -10.19 -26.65 -21.40
N LEU A 77 -10.61 -26.66 -22.66
CA LEU A 77 -9.74 -26.54 -23.82
C LEU A 77 -9.95 -25.17 -24.48
N SER A 78 -8.90 -24.37 -24.58
CA SER A 78 -8.90 -23.13 -25.36
C SER A 78 -8.24 -23.38 -26.71
N ILE A 79 -9.03 -23.26 -27.76
CA ILE A 79 -8.72 -23.63 -29.13
C ILE A 79 -8.64 -22.33 -29.94
N PRO A 80 -7.43 -21.85 -30.28
CA PRO A 80 -7.30 -20.63 -31.08
C PRO A 80 -7.75 -20.86 -32.53
N LYS A 81 -8.10 -19.78 -33.22
CA LYS A 81 -8.32 -19.81 -34.67
C LYS A 81 -7.12 -20.41 -35.38
N ALA A 82 -7.37 -21.13 -36.47
CA ALA A 82 -6.36 -21.85 -37.23
C ALA A 82 -5.54 -22.89 -36.40
N ALA A 83 -6.11 -23.43 -35.32
CA ALA A 83 -5.48 -24.51 -34.55
C ALA A 83 -5.32 -25.83 -35.33
N PHE A 84 -6.07 -26.02 -36.42
CA PHE A 84 -6.08 -27.25 -37.21
C PHE A 84 -5.74 -27.01 -38.68
N ARG A 85 -5.01 -27.96 -39.25
CA ARG A 85 -4.63 -28.00 -40.66
C ARG A 85 -5.08 -29.33 -41.29
N ASP A 86 -5.36 -29.32 -42.59
CA ASP A 86 -5.51 -30.56 -43.34
C ASP A 86 -4.16 -31.27 -43.56
N GLN A 87 -4.20 -32.45 -44.17
CA GLN A 87 -3.01 -33.24 -44.53
C GLN A 87 -2.06 -32.52 -45.50
N THR A 88 -2.53 -31.48 -46.20
CA THR A 88 -1.73 -30.65 -47.10
C THR A 88 -1.15 -29.41 -46.41
N GLY A 89 -1.41 -29.23 -45.11
CA GLY A 89 -0.93 -28.11 -44.30
C GLY A 89 -1.79 -26.85 -44.38
N ARG A 90 -2.93 -26.87 -45.08
CA ARG A 90 -3.82 -25.70 -45.21
C ARG A 90 -4.70 -25.55 -43.97
N ILE A 91 -4.96 -24.31 -43.57
CA ILE A 91 -5.84 -23.99 -42.45
C ILE A 91 -7.26 -24.44 -42.80
N ILE A 92 -7.92 -25.09 -41.85
CA ILE A 92 -9.34 -25.41 -41.99
C ILE A 92 -10.16 -24.18 -41.60
N GLU A 93 -10.96 -23.66 -42.53
CA GLU A 93 -11.82 -22.49 -42.30
C GLU A 93 -13.28 -22.87 -41.99
N LYS A 94 -13.66 -24.13 -42.25
CA LYS A 94 -15.03 -24.64 -42.09
C LYS A 94 -15.24 -25.33 -40.74
N GLU A 95 -16.43 -25.88 -40.52
CA GLU A 95 -16.79 -26.65 -39.33
C GLU A 95 -15.85 -27.84 -39.12
N ILE A 96 -15.42 -28.01 -37.87
CA ILE A 96 -14.50 -29.04 -37.38
C ILE A 96 -15.22 -29.77 -36.25
N THR A 97 -15.23 -31.11 -36.31
CA THR A 97 -15.71 -31.93 -35.20
C THR A 97 -14.53 -32.32 -34.32
N LEU A 98 -14.53 -31.82 -33.08
CA LEU A 98 -13.57 -32.18 -32.04
C LEU A 98 -14.14 -33.33 -31.20
N GLU A 99 -13.37 -34.39 -31.08
CA GLU A 99 -13.62 -35.52 -30.19
C GLU A 99 -12.69 -35.42 -28.98
N VAL A 100 -13.25 -35.43 -27.77
CA VAL A 100 -12.49 -35.41 -26.52
C VAL A 100 -12.93 -36.57 -25.63
N VAL A 101 -11.98 -37.27 -25.04
CA VAL A 101 -12.24 -38.21 -23.93
C VAL A 101 -11.42 -37.74 -22.74
N ASP A 102 -12.10 -37.36 -21.67
CA ASP A 102 -11.48 -36.94 -20.41
C ASP A 102 -11.65 -38.01 -19.34
N ILE A 103 -10.55 -38.67 -18.98
CA ILE A 103 -10.48 -39.72 -17.98
C ILE A 103 -9.80 -39.15 -16.75
N ALA A 104 -10.61 -38.80 -15.76
CA ALA A 104 -10.19 -38.01 -14.61
C ALA A 104 -10.17 -38.83 -13.30
N SER A 105 -10.89 -39.94 -13.22
CA SER A 105 -10.99 -40.79 -12.03
C SER A 105 -10.20 -42.11 -12.16
N LEU A 106 -9.82 -42.70 -11.02
CA LEU A 106 -9.18 -44.02 -11.00
C LEU A 106 -10.10 -45.12 -11.56
N GLU A 107 -11.40 -45.03 -11.29
CA GLU A 107 -12.40 -45.97 -11.79
C GLU A 107 -12.46 -45.94 -13.32
N GLU A 108 -12.50 -44.74 -13.93
CA GLU A 108 -12.50 -44.56 -15.38
C GLU A 108 -11.20 -45.09 -16.03
N GLN A 109 -10.06 -44.90 -15.34
CA GLN A 109 -8.76 -45.43 -15.80
C GLN A 109 -8.75 -46.97 -15.82
N ILE A 110 -9.32 -47.60 -14.79
CA ILE A 110 -9.44 -49.07 -14.71
C ILE A 110 -10.39 -49.58 -15.80
N GLN A 111 -11.57 -48.98 -15.94
CA GLN A 111 -12.57 -49.38 -16.95
C GLN A 111 -12.04 -49.24 -18.38
N SER A 112 -11.20 -48.23 -18.64
CA SER A 112 -10.63 -47.97 -19.96
C SER A 112 -9.29 -48.70 -20.20
N ASN A 113 -8.84 -49.53 -19.25
CA ASN A 113 -7.51 -50.16 -19.23
C ASN A 113 -6.37 -49.18 -19.57
N ILE A 114 -6.40 -48.01 -18.93
CA ILE A 114 -5.36 -47.00 -19.04
C ILE A 114 -4.48 -47.14 -17.81
N SER A 115 -3.61 -48.15 -17.82
CA SER A 115 -2.61 -48.33 -16.77
C SER A 115 -1.40 -47.45 -17.02
N GLY A 116 -0.90 -46.81 -15.96
CA GLY A 116 0.21 -45.87 -16.03
C GLY A 116 1.52 -46.55 -15.70
N GLN A 117 2.15 -47.29 -16.60
CA GLN A 117 3.56 -47.69 -16.41
C GLN A 117 4.44 -47.05 -17.47
N TYR A 118 5.50 -46.37 -17.02
CA TYR A 118 6.57 -45.87 -17.87
C TYR A 118 7.90 -46.39 -17.33
N LYS A 119 8.48 -47.36 -18.04
CA LYS A 119 9.60 -48.17 -17.53
C LYS A 119 9.23 -48.76 -16.16
N ASP A 120 10.09 -48.62 -15.16
CA ASP A 120 9.92 -49.20 -13.82
C ASP A 120 9.02 -48.34 -12.90
N LYS A 121 8.33 -47.33 -13.44
CA LYS A 121 7.55 -46.34 -12.65
C LYS A 121 6.06 -46.43 -12.94
N VAL A 122 5.28 -46.46 -11.87
CA VAL A 122 3.83 -46.28 -11.93
C VAL A 122 3.49 -44.78 -11.96
N LEU A 123 2.76 -44.34 -12.98
CA LEU A 123 2.23 -43.00 -13.13
C LEU A 123 1.00 -42.87 -12.22
N GLN A 124 1.17 -42.12 -11.13
CA GLN A 124 0.13 -41.89 -10.14
C GLN A 124 -0.54 -40.53 -10.36
N LYS A 125 -1.87 -40.49 -10.41
CA LYS A 125 -2.74 -39.29 -10.42
C LYS A 125 -2.44 -38.28 -11.54
N GLY A 126 -3.34 -38.20 -12.51
CA GLY A 126 -3.41 -37.13 -13.52
C GLY A 126 -4.62 -37.34 -14.44
N ALA A 127 -5.11 -36.28 -15.09
CA ALA A 127 -6.08 -36.42 -16.18
C ALA A 127 -5.42 -37.09 -17.39
N THR A 128 -6.07 -38.09 -17.94
CA THR A 128 -5.72 -38.67 -19.24
C THR A 128 -6.71 -38.17 -20.28
N LEU A 129 -6.18 -37.58 -21.35
CA LEU A 129 -6.98 -36.99 -22.42
C LEU A 129 -6.69 -37.69 -23.74
N PHE A 130 -7.75 -38.08 -24.44
CA PHE A 130 -7.71 -38.31 -25.87
C PHE A 130 -8.34 -37.10 -26.57
N ILE A 131 -7.64 -36.54 -27.56
CA ILE A 131 -8.14 -35.41 -28.35
C ILE A 131 -7.90 -35.73 -29.83
N ASN A 132 -8.97 -35.67 -30.61
CA ASN A 132 -8.94 -35.85 -32.05
C ASN A 132 -9.80 -34.78 -32.73
N ALA A 133 -9.42 -34.36 -33.93
CA ALA A 133 -10.18 -33.39 -34.71
C ALA A 133 -10.36 -33.92 -36.12
N THR A 134 -11.58 -33.82 -36.64
CA THR A 134 -11.92 -34.29 -37.98
C THR A 134 -12.71 -33.25 -38.75
N LYS A 135 -12.61 -33.34 -40.08
CA LYS A 135 -13.49 -32.64 -41.00
C LYS A 135 -13.95 -33.63 -42.06
N ASP A 136 -15.27 -33.75 -42.26
CA ASP A 136 -15.87 -34.69 -43.22
C ASP A 136 -15.33 -36.13 -43.03
N GLY A 137 -15.13 -36.54 -41.76
CA GLY A 137 -14.55 -37.85 -41.41
C GLY A 137 -13.04 -37.99 -41.60
N LYS A 138 -12.34 -36.97 -42.12
CA LYS A 138 -10.88 -36.97 -42.29
C LYS A 138 -10.17 -36.32 -41.10
N GLN A 139 -9.17 -37.01 -40.57
CA GLN A 139 -8.36 -36.54 -39.44
C GLN A 139 -7.52 -35.31 -39.81
N LEU A 140 -7.53 -34.33 -38.91
CA LEU A 140 -6.78 -33.07 -39.03
C LEU A 140 -5.46 -33.14 -38.26
N ILE A 141 -4.54 -32.24 -38.61
CA ILE A 141 -3.23 -32.07 -37.96
C ILE A 141 -3.26 -30.81 -37.10
N LEU A 142 -2.71 -30.89 -35.89
CA LEU A 142 -2.54 -29.71 -35.04
C LEU A 142 -1.53 -28.72 -35.63
N ASN A 143 -1.91 -27.45 -35.69
CA ASN A 143 -1.02 -26.37 -36.04
C ASN A 143 -0.08 -26.06 -34.87
N LYS A 144 1.21 -26.40 -35.00
CA LYS A 144 2.21 -26.16 -33.95
C LYS A 144 2.39 -24.67 -33.60
N ASP A 145 2.05 -23.77 -34.53
CA ASP A 145 2.11 -22.32 -34.30
C ASP A 145 0.90 -21.81 -33.48
N GLN A 146 -0.22 -22.54 -33.51
CA GLN A 146 -1.47 -22.22 -32.81
C GLN A 146 -1.95 -23.44 -31.99
N PRO A 147 -1.20 -23.87 -30.96
CA PRO A 147 -1.55 -25.04 -30.16
C PRO A 147 -2.81 -24.81 -29.32
N ILE A 148 -3.52 -25.89 -29.04
CA ILE A 148 -4.62 -25.95 -28.07
C ILE A 148 -4.05 -25.88 -26.65
N TYR A 149 -4.70 -25.11 -25.78
CA TYR A 149 -4.39 -25.08 -24.35
C TYR A 149 -5.39 -25.89 -23.59
N VAL A 150 -4.90 -26.61 -22.58
CA VAL A 150 -5.71 -27.49 -21.75
C VAL A 150 -5.49 -27.12 -20.29
N ALA A 151 -6.58 -26.88 -19.57
CA ALA A 151 -6.60 -26.69 -18.13
C ALA A 151 -7.49 -27.77 -17.51
N THR A 152 -6.95 -28.54 -16.56
CA THR A 152 -7.69 -29.64 -15.91
C THR A 152 -7.72 -29.45 -14.38
N PRO A 153 -8.86 -29.71 -13.70
CA PRO A 153 -8.97 -29.59 -12.24
C PRO A 153 -7.99 -30.49 -11.48
N THR A 154 -7.67 -31.66 -12.05
CA THR A 154 -6.79 -32.67 -11.43
C THR A 154 -5.30 -32.29 -11.44
N ALA A 155 -4.90 -31.26 -12.19
CA ALA A 155 -3.53 -30.74 -12.19
C ALA A 155 -3.20 -29.91 -10.94
N HIS A 156 -4.22 -29.40 -10.23
CA HIS A 156 -4.06 -28.64 -8.99
C HIS A 156 -3.56 -29.56 -7.86
N GLY A 157 -2.24 -29.72 -7.74
CA GLY A 157 -1.59 -30.50 -6.67
C GLY A 157 -0.39 -31.34 -7.11
N LEU A 158 -0.16 -31.47 -8.42
CA LEU A 158 0.96 -32.25 -8.97
C LEU A 158 2.26 -31.43 -8.96
N LYS A 159 3.09 -31.62 -7.94
CA LYS A 159 4.37 -30.90 -7.75
C LYS A 159 5.41 -31.12 -8.87
N HIS A 160 5.29 -32.20 -9.63
CA HIS A 160 6.21 -32.57 -10.72
C HIS A 160 5.44 -33.15 -11.92
N ALA A 161 4.39 -32.45 -12.36
CA ALA A 161 3.59 -32.90 -13.50
C ALA A 161 4.47 -33.09 -14.76
N LEU A 162 4.28 -34.22 -15.42
CA LEU A 162 4.90 -34.59 -16.68
C LEU A 162 3.79 -34.91 -17.67
N ILE A 163 3.96 -34.48 -18.93
CA ILE A 163 3.08 -34.89 -20.03
C ILE A 163 3.74 -36.10 -20.70
N PHE A 164 2.98 -37.18 -20.86
CA PHE A 164 3.36 -38.38 -21.59
C PHE A 164 2.51 -38.49 -22.85
N GLU A 165 3.11 -38.90 -23.97
CA GLU A 165 2.37 -39.30 -25.17
C GLU A 165 2.07 -40.79 -25.09
N GLY A 166 0.82 -41.18 -25.34
CA GLY A 166 0.38 -42.58 -25.24
C GLY A 166 0.12 -43.18 -26.63
N ILE A 167 0.54 -44.43 -26.82
CA ILE A 167 0.11 -45.28 -27.94
C ILE A 167 -0.67 -46.45 -27.36
N ARG A 168 -1.82 -46.77 -27.95
CA ARG A 168 -2.59 -47.96 -27.59
C ARG A 168 -2.26 -49.09 -28.56
N ASN A 169 -2.18 -50.33 -28.11
CA ASN A 169 -2.00 -51.51 -28.97
C ASN A 169 -3.35 -52.23 -29.24
N PRO A 170 -3.41 -53.20 -30.18
CA PRO A 170 -4.63 -53.96 -30.46
C PRO A 170 -5.19 -54.75 -29.28
N GLN A 171 -4.36 -55.08 -28.29
CA GLN A 171 -4.74 -55.75 -27.05
C GLN A 171 -5.36 -54.78 -26.02
N GLY A 172 -5.46 -53.49 -26.35
CA GLY A 172 -6.03 -52.47 -25.49
C GLY A 172 -5.09 -52.01 -24.37
N GLU A 173 -3.78 -52.23 -24.51
CA GLU A 173 -2.76 -51.79 -23.56
C GLU A 173 -2.20 -50.42 -23.96
N MET A 174 -1.92 -49.58 -22.96
CA MET A 174 -1.34 -48.25 -23.15
C MET A 174 0.18 -48.28 -22.95
N GLN A 175 0.92 -47.83 -23.97
CA GLN A 175 2.35 -47.56 -23.88
C GLN A 175 2.60 -46.05 -23.82
N TRP A 176 3.18 -45.59 -22.72
CA TRP A 176 3.57 -44.20 -22.54
C TRP A 176 4.99 -43.97 -23.08
N LEU A 177 5.17 -42.94 -23.90
CA LEU A 177 6.43 -42.52 -24.50
C LEU A 177 7.16 -41.49 -23.61
N SER A 178 8.17 -40.82 -24.17
CA SER A 178 8.99 -39.84 -23.47
C SER A 178 8.16 -38.76 -22.78
N SER A 179 8.59 -38.37 -21.58
CA SER A 179 7.95 -37.30 -20.82
C SER A 179 8.54 -35.94 -21.17
N GLN A 180 7.67 -34.94 -21.21
CA GLN A 180 8.05 -33.54 -21.26
C GLN A 180 7.42 -32.76 -20.11
N LYS A 181 8.12 -31.76 -19.59
CA LYS A 181 7.53 -30.84 -18.60
C LYS A 181 6.53 -29.92 -19.33
N PRO A 182 5.30 -29.75 -18.80
CA PRO A 182 4.35 -28.81 -19.37
C PRO A 182 4.93 -27.39 -19.33
N LYS A 183 4.82 -26.66 -20.44
CA LYS A 183 5.08 -25.21 -20.45
C LYS A 183 3.87 -24.49 -19.85
N GLN A 184 4.04 -23.94 -18.66
CA GLN A 184 3.03 -23.08 -18.04
C GLN A 184 3.23 -21.64 -18.51
N PHE A 185 2.36 -21.17 -19.40
CA PHE A 185 2.37 -19.77 -19.83
C PHE A 185 1.54 -18.92 -18.89
N LEU A 186 1.98 -17.68 -18.70
CA LEU A 186 1.26 -16.72 -17.89
C LEU A 186 0.18 -16.00 -18.70
N ILE A 187 -1.00 -15.80 -18.08
CA ILE A 187 -2.13 -15.08 -18.66
C ILE A 187 -2.09 -13.63 -18.18
N PRO A 188 -1.89 -12.64 -19.06
CA PRO A 188 -1.94 -11.23 -18.68
C PRO A 188 -3.37 -10.79 -18.35
N MET A 189 -3.48 -9.84 -17.42
CA MET A 189 -4.71 -9.21 -16.93
C MET A 189 -4.58 -7.68 -17.00
N ASP A 190 -5.69 -6.95 -16.85
CA ASP A 190 -5.61 -5.50 -16.71
C ASP A 190 -4.84 -5.15 -15.41
N LEU A 191 -3.77 -4.35 -15.54
CA LEU A 191 -2.99 -3.82 -14.41
C LEU A 191 -3.85 -3.08 -13.37
N LYS A 192 -5.04 -2.60 -13.75
CA LYS A 192 -6.01 -1.99 -12.83
C LYS A 192 -6.73 -3.00 -11.93
N GLU A 193 -6.73 -4.28 -12.26
CA GLU A 193 -7.33 -5.34 -11.43
C GLU A 193 -6.32 -5.92 -10.44
N LEU A 194 -5.04 -5.61 -10.62
CA LEU A 194 -3.97 -6.09 -9.76
C LEU A 194 -3.69 -5.14 -8.59
N ASP A 195 -3.35 -5.75 -7.45
CA ASP A 195 -2.92 -5.10 -6.23
C ASP A 195 -1.42 -5.30 -5.99
N PHE A 196 -0.67 -4.19 -6.14
CA PHE A 196 0.78 -4.15 -5.89
C PHE A 196 1.11 -3.38 -4.61
N LEU A 197 0.13 -3.12 -3.76
CA LEU A 197 0.32 -2.42 -2.50
C LEU A 197 0.79 -3.38 -1.41
N PRO A 198 1.46 -2.86 -0.36
CA PRO A 198 1.82 -3.70 0.76
C PRO A 198 0.56 -4.20 1.49
N PRO A 199 0.62 -5.40 2.11
CA PRO A 199 -0.47 -5.92 2.90
C PRO A 199 -0.97 -4.90 3.93
N ASN A 200 -2.28 -4.88 4.16
CA ASN A 200 -2.97 -3.98 5.10
C ASN A 200 -2.93 -2.47 4.75
N PHE A 201 -2.27 -2.05 3.66
CA PHE A 201 -2.20 -0.63 3.32
C PHE A 201 -3.58 -0.05 2.99
N ALA A 202 -4.31 -0.68 2.08
CA ALA A 202 -5.67 -0.25 1.69
C ALA A 202 -6.64 -0.28 2.89
N LEU A 203 -6.63 -1.37 3.67
CA LEU A 203 -7.44 -1.50 4.89
C LEU A 203 -7.15 -0.37 5.90
N THR A 204 -5.89 -0.03 6.10
CA THR A 204 -5.50 1.07 7.00
C THR A 204 -6.00 2.42 6.48
N VAL A 205 -6.02 2.64 5.17
CA VAL A 205 -6.61 3.84 4.58
C VAL A 205 -8.11 3.90 4.92
N GLU A 206 -8.84 2.82 4.68
CA GLU A 206 -10.29 2.72 4.93
C GLU A 206 -10.65 2.98 6.40
N GLN A 207 -9.91 2.37 7.34
CA GLN A 207 -10.15 2.50 8.78
C GLN A 207 -9.87 3.90 9.34
N ASN A 208 -9.14 4.76 8.61
CA ASN A 208 -8.76 6.10 9.07
C ASN A 208 -9.48 7.22 8.30
N LEU A 209 -10.57 6.90 7.59
CA LEU A 209 -11.46 7.88 7.00
C LEU A 209 -12.42 8.48 8.05
N PRO A 210 -12.88 9.73 7.86
CA PRO A 210 -12.63 10.60 6.71
C PRO A 210 -11.22 11.24 6.71
N PHE A 211 -10.63 11.35 5.53
CA PHE A 211 -9.37 12.07 5.32
C PHE A 211 -9.57 13.20 4.31
N ARG A 212 -9.45 14.44 4.79
CA ARG A 212 -9.74 15.66 4.01
C ARG A 212 -11.16 15.57 3.43
N ASN A 213 -11.30 15.67 2.10
CA ASN A 213 -12.59 15.63 1.41
C ASN A 213 -13.06 14.19 1.10
N TYR A 214 -12.27 13.17 1.45
CA TYR A 214 -12.62 11.78 1.21
C TYR A 214 -13.38 11.21 2.40
N LYS A 215 -14.63 10.78 2.15
CA LYS A 215 -15.47 10.06 3.11
C LYS A 215 -15.33 8.55 2.99
N THR A 216 -15.10 8.06 1.77
CA THR A 216 -14.90 6.65 1.43
C THR A 216 -13.58 6.47 0.69
N ALA A 217 -13.00 5.28 0.77
CA ALA A 217 -11.77 4.97 0.07
C ALA A 217 -12.08 4.68 -1.41
N ASN A 218 -11.16 5.04 -2.28
CA ASN A 218 -11.18 4.62 -3.67
C ASN A 218 -9.74 4.39 -4.14
N LYS A 219 -9.58 3.61 -5.22
CA LYS A 219 -8.26 3.23 -5.73
C LYS A 219 -7.35 4.44 -6.01
N LYS A 220 -7.91 5.53 -6.54
CA LYS A 220 -7.16 6.77 -6.81
C LYS A 220 -6.57 7.38 -5.52
N LEU A 221 -7.36 7.44 -4.43
CA LEU A 221 -6.89 7.92 -3.14
C LEU A 221 -5.80 7.00 -2.57
N ILE A 222 -6.06 5.71 -2.53
CA ILE A 222 -5.14 4.71 -1.95
C ILE A 222 -3.81 4.75 -2.69
N ASP A 223 -3.82 4.68 -4.02
CA ASP A 223 -2.60 4.76 -4.84
C ASP A 223 -1.88 6.11 -4.63
N SER A 224 -2.61 7.23 -4.56
CA SER A 224 -2.00 8.55 -4.33
C SER A 224 -1.33 8.67 -2.96
N LEU A 225 -1.94 8.10 -1.92
CA LEU A 225 -1.36 8.04 -0.58
C LEU A 225 -0.10 7.18 -0.59
N TYR A 226 -0.14 6.01 -1.22
CA TYR A 226 1.02 5.13 -1.31
C TYR A 226 2.18 5.81 -2.06
N TYR A 227 1.92 6.44 -3.20
CA TYR A 227 2.94 7.14 -3.99
C TYR A 227 3.57 8.34 -3.28
N SER A 228 2.94 8.85 -2.22
CA SER A 228 3.49 9.96 -1.43
C SER A 228 4.74 9.57 -0.60
N PHE A 229 5.02 8.28 -0.46
CA PHE A 229 6.14 7.74 0.33
C PHE A 229 7.42 7.46 -0.49
N SER A 230 7.52 7.89 -1.75
CA SER A 230 8.71 7.59 -2.57
C SER A 230 10.03 8.10 -1.92
N PRO A 231 11.10 7.27 -1.87
CA PRO A 231 12.23 7.41 -0.95
C PRO A 231 13.29 8.43 -1.36
N HIS A 232 13.17 9.09 -2.51
CA HIS A 232 14.17 10.07 -2.96
C HIS A 232 13.92 11.46 -2.36
N TYR A 233 14.40 11.64 -1.14
CA TYR A 233 14.75 12.96 -0.61
C TYR A 233 16.27 12.94 -0.32
N PRO A 234 17.09 13.82 -0.94
CA PRO A 234 18.41 14.05 -0.39
C PRO A 234 18.22 14.61 1.02
N ARG A 235 18.64 13.88 2.06
CA ARG A 235 18.83 14.43 3.40
C ARG A 235 19.70 15.67 3.22
N SER A 236 19.13 16.87 3.31
CA SER A 236 19.91 18.10 3.30
C SER A 236 20.80 18.10 4.55
N LYS A 237 22.07 17.77 4.37
CA LYS A 237 23.11 18.21 5.29
C LYS A 237 23.24 19.72 5.11
N LYS A 238 23.32 20.46 6.23
CA LYS A 238 23.33 21.94 6.43
C LYS A 238 21.93 22.56 6.63
N THR A 239 21.63 23.41 7.63
CA THR A 239 22.40 24.07 8.72
C THR A 239 21.39 24.80 9.64
N ALA A 240 21.86 25.15 10.85
CA ALA A 240 21.39 26.23 11.72
C ALA A 240 20.04 26.04 12.45
N HIS A 241 20.11 26.01 13.78
CA HIS A 241 19.01 26.32 14.66
C HIS A 241 18.59 27.79 14.49
N PRO A 242 17.28 28.05 14.30
CA PRO A 242 16.63 29.14 14.97
C PRO A 242 15.59 28.60 15.95
N SER A 243 15.48 29.30 17.06
CA SER A 243 14.66 29.04 18.23
C SER A 243 13.17 28.74 17.93
N ASN A 244 12.67 27.65 18.53
CA ASN A 244 11.27 27.38 18.91
C ASN A 244 10.13 27.72 17.93
N VAL A 245 10.22 27.25 16.68
CA VAL A 245 9.04 26.97 15.84
C VAL A 245 9.20 25.62 15.14
N GLN A 246 8.80 24.54 15.80
CA GLN A 246 8.88 23.19 15.26
C GLN A 246 7.67 22.89 14.35
N PHE A 247 7.90 22.89 13.04
CA PHE A 247 7.12 22.12 12.06
C PHE A 247 8.09 21.62 10.97
N LYS A 248 8.70 20.47 11.23
CA LYS A 248 9.51 19.74 10.26
C LYS A 248 8.66 18.64 9.63
N PHE A 249 8.42 18.77 8.33
CA PHE A 249 7.36 18.04 7.65
C PHE A 249 7.67 16.54 7.44
N TYR A 250 8.94 16.12 7.49
CA TYR A 250 9.39 14.72 7.51
C TYR A 250 10.78 14.60 8.18
N GLN A 251 10.90 14.99 9.45
CA GLN A 251 11.99 14.49 10.28
C GLN A 251 11.37 13.73 11.44
N TRP A 252 11.80 12.48 11.56
CA TRP A 252 11.69 11.69 12.78
C TRP A 252 12.38 12.47 13.90
N GLU A 253 11.64 13.27 14.64
CA GLU A 253 12.08 13.86 15.90
C GLU A 253 11.53 12.98 17.04
N GLY A 254 12.05 11.76 17.08
CA GLY A 254 12.31 11.07 18.34
C GLY A 254 13.68 11.52 18.84
N GLN A 255 13.81 11.66 20.16
CA GLN A 255 14.98 12.16 20.88
C GLN A 255 16.33 11.69 20.36
N SER A 256 17.34 12.53 20.60
CA SER A 256 18.76 12.20 20.48
C SER A 256 19.08 10.81 21.07
N SER A 257 19.27 9.85 20.18
CA SER A 257 20.25 8.77 20.35
C SER A 257 20.56 8.26 18.95
N ASP A 258 21.84 7.99 18.73
CA ASP A 258 22.46 7.65 17.46
C ASP A 258 22.05 6.24 16.98
N THR A 259 20.77 6.04 16.64
CA THR A 259 20.29 4.82 15.97
C THR A 259 19.65 5.19 14.65
N THR A 260 20.42 4.98 13.57
CA THR A 260 19.95 5.13 12.19
C THR A 260 18.92 4.06 11.86
N SER A 261 17.65 4.27 12.23
CA SER A 261 16.56 3.47 11.69
C SER A 261 16.52 3.65 10.16
N LEU A 262 16.93 2.60 9.45
CA LEU A 262 16.88 2.56 8.00
C LEU A 262 15.50 1.99 7.62
N CYS A 263 14.56 2.86 7.27
CA CYS A 263 13.28 2.42 6.71
C CYS A 263 13.52 1.96 5.27
N THR A 264 13.25 0.68 5.00
CA THR A 264 13.50 0.05 3.70
C THR A 264 12.22 -0.61 3.19
N GLY A 265 12.13 -0.80 1.88
CA GLY A 265 10.93 -1.33 1.26
C GLY A 265 10.92 -1.13 -0.24
N ILE A 266 9.82 -1.51 -0.86
CA ILE A 266 9.61 -1.28 -2.29
C ILE A 266 9.28 0.20 -2.52
N ASP A 267 10.02 0.83 -3.43
CA ASP A 267 9.79 2.22 -3.81
C ASP A 267 8.37 2.39 -4.39
N PRO A 268 7.48 3.17 -3.78
CA PRO A 268 6.16 3.44 -4.33
C PRO A 268 6.18 4.02 -5.75
N GLY A 269 7.24 4.76 -6.10
CA GLY A 269 7.49 5.24 -7.45
C GLY A 269 7.72 4.12 -8.46
N ALA A 270 8.33 3.00 -8.05
CA ALA A 270 8.48 1.82 -8.89
C ALA A 270 7.11 1.24 -9.25
N ILE A 271 6.24 1.07 -8.24
CA ILE A 271 4.87 0.59 -8.42
C ILE A 271 4.08 1.49 -9.37
N LYS A 272 4.22 2.81 -9.22
CA LYS A 272 3.60 3.80 -10.12
C LYS A 272 4.07 3.66 -11.57
N VAL A 273 5.33 3.28 -11.81
CA VAL A 273 5.87 3.08 -13.15
C VAL A 273 5.38 1.78 -13.77
N ILE A 274 5.40 0.67 -13.02
CA ILE A 274 5.06 -0.66 -13.55
C ILE A 274 3.54 -0.81 -13.79
N LYS A 275 2.70 -0.02 -13.12
CA LYS A 275 1.26 0.09 -13.42
C LYS A 275 0.94 0.80 -14.76
N LYS A 276 1.93 1.28 -15.52
CA LYS A 276 1.70 1.89 -16.85
C LYS A 276 1.42 0.81 -17.90
N LYS A 277 0.55 1.11 -18.87
CA LYS A 277 0.14 0.22 -19.98
C LYS A 277 1.28 -0.47 -20.73
N LYS A 278 2.49 0.11 -20.76
CA LYS A 278 3.66 -0.51 -21.39
C LYS A 278 4.08 -1.86 -20.79
N PHE A 279 3.69 -2.16 -19.55
CA PHE A 279 3.96 -3.44 -18.89
C PHE A 279 2.81 -4.44 -19.02
N ALA A 280 1.70 -4.09 -19.68
CA ALA A 280 0.51 -4.95 -19.78
C ALA A 280 0.76 -6.26 -20.54
N ALA A 281 1.74 -6.28 -21.45
CA ALA A 281 2.14 -7.48 -22.21
C ALA A 281 3.37 -8.17 -21.59
N THR A 282 3.54 -8.10 -20.27
CA THR A 282 4.64 -8.75 -19.54
C THR A 282 4.09 -9.52 -18.35
N PHE A 283 4.88 -10.42 -17.77
CA PHE A 283 4.45 -11.18 -16.60
C PHE A 283 4.08 -10.29 -15.40
N ILE A 284 4.48 -9.01 -15.38
CA ILE A 284 4.08 -8.03 -14.37
C ILE A 284 2.55 -7.93 -14.28
N ALA A 285 1.87 -8.02 -15.42
CA ALA A 285 0.42 -7.93 -15.51
C ALA A 285 -0.27 -9.27 -15.23
N THR A 286 0.17 -10.05 -14.25
CA THR A 286 -0.37 -11.40 -13.98
C THR A 286 -0.64 -11.61 -12.50
N LYS A 287 -1.57 -12.52 -12.15
CA LYS A 287 -1.80 -12.94 -10.76
C LYS A 287 -0.58 -13.60 -10.12
N ALA A 288 0.20 -14.34 -10.91
CA ALA A 288 1.44 -14.93 -10.42
C ALA A 288 2.38 -13.82 -9.90
N PHE A 289 2.60 -12.76 -10.68
CA PHE A 289 3.45 -11.65 -10.24
C PHE A 289 2.84 -10.82 -9.10
N GLU A 290 1.52 -10.60 -9.09
CA GLU A 290 0.82 -9.97 -7.96
C GLU A 290 1.12 -10.70 -6.64
N GLN A 291 1.09 -12.04 -6.65
CA GLN A 291 1.45 -12.84 -5.48
C GLN A 291 2.91 -12.61 -5.05
N ARG A 292 3.86 -12.52 -6.00
CA ARG A 292 5.27 -12.22 -5.68
C ARG A 292 5.42 -10.83 -5.08
N MET A 293 4.66 -9.84 -5.57
CA MET A 293 4.67 -8.47 -5.03
C MET A 293 4.35 -8.42 -3.54
N HIS A 294 3.42 -9.24 -3.05
CA HIS A 294 3.10 -9.31 -1.62
C HIS A 294 4.31 -9.74 -0.79
N TYR A 295 5.04 -10.77 -1.24
CA TYR A 295 6.25 -11.24 -0.56
C TYR A 295 7.46 -10.32 -0.76
N LEU A 296 7.53 -9.58 -1.86
CA LEU A 296 8.54 -8.54 -2.07
C LEU A 296 8.39 -7.41 -1.05
N HIS A 297 7.16 -6.98 -0.74
CA HIS A 297 6.90 -6.02 0.34
C HIS A 297 7.33 -6.57 1.71
N LEU A 298 7.04 -7.84 1.99
CA LEU A 298 7.47 -8.49 3.24
C LEU A 298 8.99 -8.65 3.33
N ALA A 299 9.67 -8.85 2.21
CA ALA A 299 11.13 -8.95 2.15
C ALA A 299 11.84 -7.60 2.33
N GLN A 300 11.12 -6.50 2.10
CA GLN A 300 11.59 -5.12 2.19
C GLN A 300 12.83 -4.83 1.32
N GLU A 301 12.98 -5.56 0.21
CA GLU A 301 14.18 -5.52 -0.63
C GLU A 301 13.87 -5.02 -2.03
N GLN A 302 14.18 -3.75 -2.31
CA GLN A 302 13.97 -3.16 -3.64
C GLN A 302 14.75 -3.92 -4.72
N ALA A 303 15.97 -4.38 -4.41
CA ALA A 303 16.78 -5.10 -5.39
C ALA A 303 16.11 -6.42 -5.85
N ALA A 304 15.26 -7.03 -5.02
CA ALA A 304 14.49 -8.21 -5.40
C ALA A 304 13.42 -7.87 -6.46
N LEU A 305 12.73 -6.73 -6.34
CA LEU A 305 11.84 -6.26 -7.40
C LEU A 305 12.61 -5.95 -8.69
N GLU A 306 13.79 -5.36 -8.58
CA GLU A 306 14.62 -5.02 -9.74
C GLU A 306 15.02 -6.23 -10.59
N VAL A 307 15.18 -7.42 -9.99
CA VAL A 307 15.44 -8.67 -10.75
C VAL A 307 14.36 -8.89 -11.80
N TYR A 308 13.09 -8.77 -11.43
CA TYR A 308 11.97 -8.96 -12.36
C TYR A 308 11.94 -7.89 -13.45
N LEU A 309 12.16 -6.62 -13.06
CA LEU A 309 12.03 -5.49 -13.98
C LEU A 309 13.19 -5.38 -14.97
N GLN A 310 14.35 -5.94 -14.62
CA GLN A 310 15.52 -6.00 -15.50
C GLN A 310 15.53 -7.25 -16.39
N HIS A 311 14.72 -8.27 -16.06
CA HIS A 311 14.70 -9.57 -16.74
C HIS A 311 13.28 -9.99 -17.16
N LEU A 312 12.52 -9.05 -17.73
CA LEU A 312 11.15 -9.30 -18.20
C LEU A 312 11.05 -10.36 -19.31
N ASP A 313 12.17 -10.72 -19.93
CA ASP A 313 12.31 -11.76 -20.96
C ASP A 313 12.68 -13.13 -20.41
N TRP A 314 12.93 -13.26 -19.10
CA TRP A 314 13.15 -14.56 -18.46
C TRP A 314 11.81 -15.20 -18.07
N ASP A 315 11.82 -16.52 -17.91
CA ASP A 315 10.72 -17.22 -17.25
C ASP A 315 10.60 -16.73 -15.80
N LEU A 316 9.36 -16.64 -15.31
CA LEU A 316 9.10 -16.10 -13.97
C LEU A 316 9.81 -16.93 -12.89
N SER A 317 9.85 -18.25 -13.04
CA SER A 317 10.58 -19.16 -12.14
C SER A 317 12.07 -18.86 -12.04
N ARG A 318 12.71 -18.46 -13.14
CA ARG A 318 14.13 -18.07 -13.17
C ARG A 318 14.36 -16.77 -12.40
N CYS A 319 13.44 -15.81 -12.49
CA CYS A 319 13.48 -14.61 -11.66
C CYS A 319 13.29 -14.97 -10.17
N ASP A 320 12.34 -15.84 -9.86
CA ASP A 320 12.07 -16.32 -8.49
C ASP A 320 13.32 -16.97 -7.86
N ASP A 321 14.03 -17.83 -8.60
CA ASP A 321 15.30 -18.42 -8.15
C ASP A 321 16.37 -17.37 -7.87
N LYS A 322 16.50 -16.38 -8.76
CA LYS A 322 17.49 -15.30 -8.59
C LYS A 322 17.17 -14.42 -7.39
N VAL A 323 15.89 -14.15 -7.12
CA VAL A 323 15.44 -13.44 -5.93
C VAL A 323 15.70 -14.24 -4.66
N ALA A 324 15.44 -15.56 -4.67
CA ALA A 324 15.76 -16.41 -3.54
C ALA A 324 17.26 -16.39 -3.19
N GLN A 325 18.14 -16.36 -4.19
CA GLN A 325 19.58 -16.21 -3.98
C GLN A 325 19.92 -14.84 -3.37
N LEU A 326 19.33 -13.76 -3.89
CA LEU A 326 19.55 -12.40 -3.40
C LEU A 326 19.13 -12.23 -1.94
N LEU A 327 18.02 -12.83 -1.52
CA LEU A 327 17.48 -12.69 -0.17
C LEU A 327 18.32 -13.41 0.90
N GLY A 328 19.26 -14.27 0.50
CA GLY A 328 20.28 -14.84 1.39
C GLY A 328 19.71 -15.45 2.67
N THR A 329 20.08 -14.89 3.82
CA THR A 329 19.77 -15.38 5.17
C THR A 329 18.39 -14.98 5.70
N LYS A 330 17.50 -14.34 4.91
CA LYS A 330 16.10 -14.05 5.31
C LYS A 330 15.22 -15.30 5.15
N PRO A 331 15.02 -16.14 6.20
CA PRO A 331 14.65 -17.54 5.98
C PRO A 331 13.22 -17.73 5.42
N PRO A 332 12.17 -17.08 5.95
CA PRO A 332 10.81 -17.28 5.44
C PRO A 332 10.62 -16.82 3.99
N GLN A 333 11.13 -15.62 3.65
CA GLN A 333 10.94 -15.05 2.31
C GLN A 333 11.78 -15.81 1.29
N GLN A 334 13.03 -16.16 1.61
CA GLN A 334 13.84 -16.99 0.72
C GLN A 334 13.16 -18.33 0.42
N LEU A 335 12.65 -19.02 1.45
CA LEU A 335 11.96 -20.30 1.27
C LEU A 335 10.73 -20.15 0.37
N GLN A 336 9.99 -19.05 0.51
CA GLN A 336 8.87 -18.77 -0.36
C GLN A 336 9.29 -18.58 -1.82
N PHE A 337 10.33 -17.79 -2.11
CA PHE A 337 10.79 -17.62 -3.50
C PHE A 337 11.39 -18.91 -4.08
N LYS A 338 12.02 -19.77 -3.26
CA LYS A 338 12.39 -21.14 -3.69
C LYS A 338 11.16 -21.99 -4.03
N ALA A 339 10.07 -21.85 -3.27
CA ALA A 339 8.82 -22.54 -3.58
C ALA A 339 8.22 -22.05 -4.90
N PHE A 340 8.17 -20.73 -5.11
CA PHE A 340 7.73 -20.12 -6.36
C PHE A 340 8.54 -20.57 -7.57
N ALA A 341 9.86 -20.66 -7.45
CA ALA A 341 10.70 -21.17 -8.54
C ALA A 341 10.38 -22.63 -8.92
N ARG A 342 10.08 -23.48 -7.93
CA ARG A 342 9.68 -24.88 -8.16
C ARG A 342 8.33 -25.03 -8.87
N GLU A 343 7.47 -24.01 -8.82
CA GLU A 343 6.23 -23.99 -9.62
C GLU A 343 6.53 -23.95 -11.13
N ASN A 344 7.74 -23.54 -11.52
CA ASN A 344 8.23 -23.56 -12.90
C ASN A 344 7.36 -22.76 -13.89
N TRP A 345 6.79 -21.64 -13.43
CA TRP A 345 6.08 -20.69 -14.29
C TRP A 345 7.00 -20.12 -15.37
N GLY A 346 6.59 -20.27 -16.62
CA GLY A 346 7.25 -19.67 -17.78
C GLY A 346 6.96 -18.17 -17.89
N ASN A 347 7.12 -17.63 -19.09
CA ASN A 347 6.71 -16.27 -19.41
C ASN A 347 5.35 -16.25 -20.16
N ILE A 348 4.92 -15.07 -20.64
CA ILE A 348 3.82 -14.92 -21.58
C ILE A 348 4.25 -15.49 -22.94
N LYS A 349 3.39 -16.28 -23.58
CA LYS A 349 3.73 -17.02 -24.80
C LYS A 349 4.23 -16.12 -25.95
N ASN A 350 3.54 -15.01 -26.21
CA ASN A 350 3.85 -14.12 -27.33
C ASN A 350 4.58 -12.86 -26.84
N LEU A 351 5.67 -13.06 -26.11
CA LEU A 351 6.41 -11.95 -25.54
C LEU A 351 7.00 -11.05 -26.66
N PRO A 352 6.66 -9.75 -26.71
CA PRO A 352 7.25 -8.87 -27.71
C PRO A 352 8.78 -8.79 -27.55
N THR A 353 9.52 -8.83 -28.66
CA THR A 353 10.99 -8.70 -28.65
C THR A 353 11.47 -7.40 -27.97
N ALA A 354 10.66 -6.35 -28.04
CA ALA A 354 10.90 -5.07 -27.38
C ALA A 354 10.86 -5.12 -25.84
N VAL A 355 10.35 -6.20 -25.22
CA VAL A 355 10.26 -6.32 -23.75
C VAL A 355 11.62 -6.22 -23.07
N LYS A 356 12.70 -6.70 -23.71
CA LYS A 356 14.08 -6.55 -23.20
C LYS A 356 14.49 -5.09 -22.96
N ASN A 357 13.87 -4.14 -23.68
CA ASN A 357 14.14 -2.72 -23.54
C ASN A 357 13.30 -2.06 -22.42
N LEU A 358 12.28 -2.75 -21.89
CA LEU A 358 11.40 -2.19 -20.87
C LEU A 358 12.10 -1.99 -19.52
N GLY A 359 13.14 -2.77 -19.21
CA GLY A 359 13.97 -2.53 -18.03
C GLY A 359 14.70 -1.18 -18.08
N LYS A 360 15.30 -0.84 -19.22
CA LYS A 360 15.91 0.50 -19.43
C LYS A 360 14.87 1.63 -19.37
N TYR A 361 13.70 1.40 -19.99
CA TYR A 361 12.58 2.34 -19.90
C TYR A 361 12.12 2.54 -18.45
N TYR A 362 11.99 1.46 -17.68
CA TYR A 362 11.63 1.49 -16.26
C TYR A 362 12.58 2.41 -15.48
N SER A 363 13.90 2.18 -15.55
CA SER A 363 14.87 2.97 -14.78
C SER A 363 14.78 4.46 -15.09
N LYS A 364 14.67 4.82 -16.38
CA LYS A 364 14.48 6.22 -16.82
C LYS A 364 13.16 6.81 -16.30
N GLN A 365 12.07 6.05 -16.36
CA GLN A 365 10.76 6.52 -15.89
C GLN A 365 10.68 6.61 -14.38
N LEU A 366 11.37 5.73 -13.65
CA LEU A 366 11.45 5.77 -12.20
C LEU A 366 12.15 7.05 -11.75
N GLN A 367 13.29 7.39 -12.34
CA GLN A 367 13.98 8.64 -12.06
C GLN A 367 13.10 9.86 -12.33
N LYS A 368 12.42 9.91 -13.48
CA LYS A 368 11.46 10.99 -13.81
C LYS A 368 10.30 11.05 -12.81
N THR A 369 9.76 9.90 -12.42
CA THR A 369 8.65 9.81 -11.47
C THR A 369 9.07 10.29 -10.08
N ARG A 370 10.26 9.91 -9.61
CA ARG A 370 10.86 10.39 -8.35
C ARG A 370 11.01 11.92 -8.37
N GLN A 371 11.55 12.49 -9.45
CA GLN A 371 11.68 13.94 -9.60
C GLN A 371 10.32 14.65 -9.51
N GLN A 372 9.30 14.14 -10.21
CA GLN A 372 7.95 14.70 -10.16
C GLN A 372 7.31 14.63 -8.76
N LEU A 373 7.44 13.49 -8.08
CA LEU A 373 6.92 13.30 -6.71
C LEU A 373 7.64 14.23 -5.72
N CYS A 374 8.95 14.42 -5.87
CA CYS A 374 9.74 15.35 -5.06
C CYS A 374 9.28 16.81 -5.26
N GLN A 375 9.07 17.23 -6.52
CA GLN A 375 8.53 18.57 -6.82
C GLN A 375 7.17 18.80 -6.18
N LEU A 376 6.24 17.85 -6.32
CA LEU A 376 4.91 17.94 -5.72
C LEU A 376 4.97 18.07 -4.19
N LYS A 377 5.86 17.31 -3.54
CA LYS A 377 6.09 17.40 -2.11
C LYS A 377 6.65 18.77 -1.72
N HIS A 378 7.68 19.26 -2.43
CA HIS A 378 8.25 20.59 -2.17
C HIS A 378 7.21 21.70 -2.29
N THR A 379 6.37 21.67 -3.32
CA THR A 379 5.27 22.62 -3.49
C THR A 379 4.29 22.58 -2.31
N HIS A 380 3.92 21.38 -1.86
CA HIS A 380 3.05 21.20 -0.70
C HIS A 380 3.68 21.76 0.58
N ASP A 381 4.95 21.46 0.84
CA ASP A 381 5.68 21.87 2.03
C ASP A 381 5.84 23.39 2.07
N LYS A 382 6.16 24.00 0.93
CA LYS A 382 6.22 25.46 0.77
C LYS A 382 4.87 26.11 1.08
N ALA A 383 3.76 25.52 0.61
CA ALA A 383 2.42 26.05 0.90
C ALA A 383 2.08 25.97 2.40
N LEU A 384 2.52 24.92 3.11
CA LEU A 384 2.35 24.81 4.55
C LEU A 384 3.23 25.80 5.32
N GLN A 385 4.49 25.97 4.90
CA GLN A 385 5.41 26.95 5.48
C GLN A 385 4.88 28.38 5.31
N GLN A 386 4.33 28.72 4.15
CA GLN A 386 3.69 30.02 3.92
C GLN A 386 2.51 30.26 4.87
N LYS A 387 1.63 29.26 5.06
CA LYS A 387 0.52 29.36 6.02
C LYS A 387 1.02 29.54 7.46
N ALA A 388 2.07 28.81 7.85
CA ALA A 388 2.68 28.94 9.17
C ALA A 388 3.33 30.32 9.37
N ALA A 389 4.07 30.83 8.38
CA ALA A 389 4.68 32.16 8.41
C ALA A 389 3.63 33.27 8.51
N LEU A 390 2.50 33.15 7.81
CA LEU A 390 1.37 34.07 7.95
C LEU A 390 0.80 34.05 9.37
N ALA A 391 0.58 32.85 9.94
CA ALA A 391 0.09 32.72 11.31
C ALA A 391 1.07 33.33 12.34
N GLN A 392 2.37 33.19 12.11
CA GLN A 392 3.41 33.76 12.95
C GLN A 392 3.41 35.31 12.88
N ARG A 393 3.35 35.88 11.68
CA ARG A 393 3.21 37.34 11.49
C ARG A 393 1.98 37.90 12.22
N GLN A 394 0.86 37.17 12.22
CA GLN A 394 -0.34 37.58 12.95
C GLN A 394 -0.12 37.59 14.47
N ARG A 395 0.66 36.65 15.01
CA ARG A 395 1.05 36.64 16.44
C ARG A 395 1.92 37.84 16.80
N GLU A 396 2.94 38.12 15.99
CA GLU A 396 3.84 39.26 16.19
C GLU A 396 3.09 40.59 16.12
N ASN A 397 2.17 40.73 15.16
CA ASN A 397 1.31 41.92 15.05
C ASN A 397 0.42 42.10 16.28
N TYR A 398 -0.13 41.00 16.81
CA TYR A 398 -0.93 41.05 18.03
C TYR A 398 -0.09 41.38 19.27
N GLN A 399 1.13 40.85 19.38
CA GLN A 399 2.06 41.24 20.46
C GLN A 399 2.36 42.74 20.43
N LYS A 400 2.53 43.35 19.25
CA LYS A 400 2.67 44.80 19.12
C LYS A 400 1.42 45.55 19.59
N VAL A 401 0.22 45.01 19.35
CA VAL A 401 -1.04 45.57 19.87
C VAL A 401 -1.03 45.53 21.40
N LEU A 402 -0.74 44.36 22.00
CA LEU A 402 -0.67 44.18 23.46
C LEU A 402 0.33 45.15 24.11
N HIS A 403 1.54 45.26 23.56
CA HIS A 403 2.55 46.19 24.07
C HIS A 403 2.06 47.65 24.03
N LYS A 404 1.43 48.07 22.92
CA LYS A 404 0.84 49.41 22.81
C LYS A 404 -0.24 49.66 23.87
N ARG A 405 -1.05 48.65 24.23
CA ARG A 405 -2.05 48.76 25.31
C ARG A 405 -1.38 48.95 26.67
N ALA A 406 -0.38 48.12 26.97
CA ALA A 406 0.38 48.20 28.21
C ALA A 406 1.03 49.59 28.37
N THR A 407 1.75 50.06 27.33
CA THR A 407 2.35 51.40 27.32
C THR A 407 1.30 52.50 27.44
N TYR A 408 0.15 52.36 26.78
CA TYR A 408 -0.93 53.34 26.88
C TYR A 408 -1.48 53.45 28.30
N ARG A 409 -1.71 52.32 29.00
CA ARG A 409 -2.07 52.33 30.42
C ARG A 409 -1.00 52.98 31.27
N LEU A 410 0.26 52.58 31.10
CA LEU A 410 1.38 53.16 31.85
C LEU A 410 1.49 54.67 31.65
N LYS A 411 1.22 55.20 30.45
CA LYS A 411 1.18 56.66 30.22
C LYS A 411 -0.01 57.37 30.85
N LYS A 412 -1.11 56.66 31.10
CA LYS A 412 -2.33 57.21 31.71
C LYS A 412 -2.30 57.15 33.24
N PHE A 413 -1.58 56.17 33.80
CA PHE A 413 -1.43 55.97 35.25
C PHE A 413 -0.06 56.41 35.79
N GLY A 414 0.96 56.53 34.94
CA GLY A 414 2.31 56.90 35.31
C GLY A 414 2.69 58.30 34.82
N PHE A 415 3.85 58.76 35.28
CA PHE A 415 4.43 60.05 34.92
C PHE A 415 5.54 59.84 33.87
N GLN A 416 5.66 60.74 32.90
CA GLN A 416 6.73 60.72 31.91
C GLN A 416 7.88 61.58 32.43
N LEU A 417 9.05 60.99 32.69
CA LEU A 417 10.29 61.76 32.90
C LEU A 417 10.85 62.16 31.54
N ASP A 418 11.01 63.45 31.31
CA ASP A 418 11.58 64.03 30.09
C ASP A 418 13.01 64.56 30.29
N LYS A 419 13.54 64.49 31.51
CA LYS A 419 14.88 64.97 31.89
C LYS A 419 15.60 63.98 32.80
N MET A 420 16.94 64.01 32.73
CA MET A 420 17.84 63.28 33.64
C MET A 420 18.18 64.16 34.85
N GLY A 421 18.23 63.60 36.07
CA GLY A 421 18.59 64.30 37.31
C GLY A 421 17.98 63.68 38.57
N TRP A 422 18.28 64.21 39.76
CA TRP A 422 17.61 63.84 41.02
C TRP A 422 16.20 64.45 41.04
N ILE A 423 15.19 63.59 40.97
CA ILE A 423 13.78 64.00 40.90
C ILE A 423 13.05 63.21 41.99
N THR A 424 12.47 63.93 42.96
CA THR A 424 11.57 63.36 43.98
C THR A 424 10.14 63.69 43.59
N ILE A 425 9.32 62.65 43.37
CA ILE A 425 7.87 62.77 43.26
C ILE A 425 7.31 62.56 44.67
N ALA A 426 6.75 63.59 45.30
CA ALA A 426 6.18 63.49 46.64
C ALA A 426 4.78 64.11 46.73
N GLU A 427 3.80 63.23 46.88
CA GLU A 427 2.81 63.27 47.98
C GLU A 427 2.93 61.88 48.63
N ALA A 428 2.77 61.75 49.96
CA ALA A 428 2.90 60.46 50.64
C ALA A 428 1.78 59.51 50.18
N LEU A 429 2.04 58.78 49.10
CA LEU A 429 1.12 57.75 48.59
C LEU A 429 1.41 56.44 49.31
N GLU A 430 0.38 55.89 49.93
CA GLU A 430 0.35 54.48 50.30
C GLU A 430 0.77 53.62 49.07
N PRO A 431 1.51 52.51 49.28
CA PRO A 431 1.96 51.66 48.19
C PRO A 431 0.81 51.30 47.24
N LEU A 432 1.09 51.09 45.95
CA LEU A 432 0.10 50.59 44.99
C LEU A 432 -0.54 49.32 45.56
N ASP A 433 -1.78 49.42 46.01
CA ASP A 433 -2.57 48.29 46.50
C ASP A 433 -2.65 47.25 45.37
N THR A 434 -2.07 46.08 45.59
CA THR A 434 -2.30 44.94 44.70
C THR A 434 -3.73 44.46 44.92
N PHE A 435 -4.50 44.29 43.85
CA PHE A 435 -5.81 43.68 43.94
C PHE A 435 -5.84 42.35 43.21
N ASP A 436 -6.58 41.40 43.78
CA ASP A 436 -6.80 40.09 43.21
C ASP A 436 -8.15 40.06 42.49
N LEU A 437 -8.10 40.12 41.16
CA LEU A 437 -9.28 40.01 40.29
C LEU A 437 -9.36 38.62 39.66
N GLU A 438 -10.42 37.90 39.99
CA GLU A 438 -10.81 36.66 39.33
C GLU A 438 -12.15 36.86 38.63
N ILE A 439 -12.19 36.52 37.35
CA ILE A 439 -13.42 36.43 36.59
C ILE A 439 -13.69 34.96 36.28
N LYS A 440 -14.85 34.48 36.71
CA LYS A 440 -15.40 33.17 36.37
C LYS A 440 -16.41 33.31 35.25
N VAL A 441 -16.40 32.35 34.33
CA VAL A 441 -17.41 32.23 33.28
C VAL A 441 -18.23 30.99 33.55
N ALA A 442 -19.52 31.17 33.82
CA ALA A 442 -20.45 30.09 34.06
C ALA A 442 -20.46 29.14 32.85
N LYS A 443 -20.18 27.86 33.11
CA LYS A 443 -20.04 26.81 32.09
C LYS A 443 -18.99 27.16 31.01
N GLY A 444 -17.91 27.84 31.34
CA GLY A 444 -16.85 28.22 30.40
C GLY A 444 -16.34 27.09 29.47
N ALA A 445 -16.17 25.88 30.00
CA ALA A 445 -15.75 24.69 29.24
C ALA A 445 -16.75 24.21 28.17
N TYR A 446 -18.01 24.67 28.23
CA TYR A 446 -19.06 24.35 27.25
C TYR A 446 -18.88 25.05 25.89
N TYR A 447 -18.11 26.14 25.87
CA TYR A 447 -17.90 26.98 24.69
C TYR A 447 -16.62 26.58 23.94
N ASP A 448 -16.64 26.72 22.61
CA ASP A 448 -15.47 26.47 21.75
C ASP A 448 -14.37 27.50 21.99
N ARG A 449 -14.78 28.74 22.33
CA ARG A 449 -13.92 29.88 22.63
C ARG A 449 -14.58 30.77 23.68
N VAL A 450 -13.77 31.28 24.60
CA VAL A 450 -14.19 32.27 25.61
C VAL A 450 -13.14 33.36 25.66
N HIS A 451 -13.56 34.62 25.51
CA HIS A 451 -12.70 35.79 25.60
C HIS A 451 -13.24 36.72 26.69
N VAL A 452 -12.41 36.99 27.69
CA VAL A 452 -12.77 37.80 28.85
C VAL A 452 -11.94 39.06 28.88
N TYR A 453 -12.58 40.17 29.20
CA TYR A 453 -11.97 41.49 29.20
C TYR A 453 -12.34 42.26 30.46
N SER A 454 -11.38 43.03 30.98
CA SER A 454 -11.66 44.17 31.86
C SER A 454 -11.67 45.43 31.01
N ILE A 455 -12.65 46.31 31.19
CA ILE A 455 -12.81 47.56 30.44
C ILE A 455 -12.73 48.72 31.42
N ASP A 456 -11.76 49.60 31.18
CA ASP A 456 -11.63 50.88 31.85
C ASP A 456 -12.18 52.00 30.95
N LYS A 457 -13.37 52.51 31.29
CA LYS A 457 -14.00 53.62 30.56
C LYS A 457 -13.32 54.96 30.81
N LYS A 458 -12.68 55.17 31.96
CA LYS A 458 -12.04 56.46 32.30
C LYS A 458 -10.86 56.75 31.39
N ILE A 459 -10.10 55.70 31.04
CA ILE A 459 -8.95 55.84 30.14
C ILE A 459 -9.18 55.22 28.76
N ASN A 460 -10.36 54.68 28.46
CA ASN A 460 -10.68 54.00 27.20
C ASN A 460 -9.67 52.89 26.86
N SER A 461 -9.48 51.96 27.80
CA SER A 461 -8.54 50.85 27.69
C SER A 461 -9.21 49.52 28.04
N ILE A 462 -8.73 48.45 27.40
CA ILE A 462 -9.16 47.08 27.67
C ILE A 462 -7.97 46.23 28.13
N PHE A 463 -8.23 45.28 29.00
CA PHE A 463 -7.29 44.24 29.42
C PHE A 463 -7.88 42.89 29.07
N ALA A 464 -7.17 42.10 28.26
CA ALA A 464 -7.63 40.79 27.82
C ALA A 464 -7.05 39.70 28.72
N PHE A 465 -7.91 38.87 29.29
CA PHE A 465 -7.49 37.76 30.14
C PHE A 465 -7.25 36.48 29.34
N THR A 466 -6.38 35.64 29.90
CA THR A 466 -6.11 34.29 29.43
C THR A 466 -6.68 33.26 30.40
N SER A 467 -6.98 32.08 29.87
CA SER A 467 -7.44 30.93 30.67
C SER A 467 -6.93 29.63 30.06
N LYS A 468 -6.70 28.64 30.93
CA LYS A 468 -6.35 27.27 30.55
C LYS A 468 -7.60 26.38 30.38
N ASP A 469 -8.68 26.70 31.10
CA ASP A 469 -9.87 25.85 31.25
C ASP A 469 -11.16 26.52 30.74
N ASN A 470 -11.06 27.76 30.24
CA ASN A 470 -12.16 28.64 29.86
C ASN A 470 -13.12 29.02 31.00
N ASN A 471 -12.89 28.58 32.24
CA ASN A 471 -13.76 28.84 33.38
C ASN A 471 -13.20 29.96 34.26
N ARG A 472 -11.88 29.95 34.53
CA ARG A 472 -11.23 30.91 35.42
C ARG A 472 -10.25 31.80 34.66
N PHE A 473 -10.32 33.10 34.91
CA PHE A 473 -9.51 34.14 34.27
C PHE A 473 -8.92 35.05 35.34
N GLN A 474 -7.59 35.01 35.49
CA GLN A 474 -6.85 35.74 36.53
C GLN A 474 -5.59 36.43 35.99
N ALA A 475 -5.17 36.12 34.76
CA ALA A 475 -3.90 36.61 34.20
C ALA A 475 -4.08 37.20 32.80
N GLY A 476 -3.33 38.26 32.52
CA GLY A 476 -3.21 38.85 31.18
C GLY A 476 -2.34 38.02 30.23
N TYR A 477 -2.19 38.52 29.01
CA TYR A 477 -1.21 37.97 28.06
C TYR A 477 0.22 38.43 28.40
N TYR A 478 1.24 37.65 28.06
CA TYR A 478 2.66 37.98 28.33
C TYR A 478 3.10 39.37 27.85
N GLY A 479 2.54 39.88 26.74
CA GLY A 479 2.83 41.24 26.23
C GLY A 479 2.01 42.36 26.87
N ASP A 480 1.13 42.03 27.80
CA ASP A 480 0.25 42.95 28.51
C ASP A 480 0.01 42.48 29.95
N PRO A 481 1.05 42.49 30.80
CA PRO A 481 1.02 41.80 32.09
C PRO A 481 0.31 42.58 33.20
N TYR A 482 0.16 43.90 33.07
CA TYR A 482 -0.33 44.76 34.14
C TYR A 482 -1.72 45.30 33.86
N LEU A 483 -2.66 44.95 34.74
CA LEU A 483 -3.94 45.63 34.87
C LEU A 483 -3.79 46.72 35.93
N LEU A 484 -4.12 47.95 35.55
CA LEU A 484 -3.99 49.12 36.43
C LEU A 484 -5.35 49.79 36.55
N TYR A 485 -5.72 50.13 37.79
CA TYR A 485 -6.93 50.84 38.15
C TYR A 485 -6.65 51.82 39.30
N LYS A 486 -7.46 52.89 39.40
CA LYS A 486 -7.50 53.70 40.63
C LYS A 486 -8.30 52.98 41.71
N LYS A 487 -7.95 53.20 42.98
CA LYS A 487 -8.70 52.68 44.14
C LYS A 487 -10.18 53.09 44.04
N MET A 488 -11.10 52.16 44.32
CA MET A 488 -12.55 52.37 44.24
C MET A 488 -13.05 52.84 42.86
N GLN A 489 -12.31 52.57 41.80
CA GLN A 489 -12.76 52.89 40.45
C GLN A 489 -13.80 51.89 39.96
N GLU A 490 -14.85 52.39 39.31
CA GLU A 490 -15.77 51.56 38.56
C GLU A 490 -15.13 51.05 37.24
N ALA A 491 -15.26 49.76 36.99
CA ALA A 491 -14.83 49.09 35.77
C ALA A 491 -15.88 48.09 35.28
N GLN A 492 -15.69 47.51 34.10
CA GLN A 492 -16.59 46.48 33.57
C GLN A 492 -15.85 45.21 33.22
N ALA A 493 -16.42 44.07 33.56
CA ALA A 493 -16.01 42.75 33.12
C ALA A 493 -16.92 42.30 31.98
N LEU A 494 -16.31 41.91 30.86
CA LEU A 494 -17.00 41.49 29.65
C LEU A 494 -16.56 40.06 29.30
N VAL A 495 -17.51 39.21 28.90
CA VAL A 495 -17.23 37.96 28.21
C VAL A 495 -17.88 37.92 26.84
N VAL A 496 -17.13 37.42 25.85
CA VAL A 496 -17.65 37.04 24.55
C VAL A 496 -17.26 35.59 24.30
N ALA A 497 -18.25 34.71 24.21
CA ALA A 497 -18.06 33.27 24.02
C ALA A 497 -18.72 32.77 22.73
N TYR A 498 -18.24 31.65 22.19
CA TYR A 498 -18.71 31.09 20.93
C TYR A 498 -18.96 29.59 21.07
N ARG A 499 -20.08 29.12 20.50
CA ARG A 499 -20.38 27.68 20.43
C ARG A 499 -21.09 27.34 19.14
N LYS A 500 -20.51 26.44 18.35
CA LYS A 500 -21.08 25.95 17.07
C LYS A 500 -21.56 27.09 16.16
N GLY A 501 -20.84 28.21 16.13
CA GLY A 501 -21.19 29.40 15.34
C GLY A 501 -22.11 30.41 16.02
N ALA A 502 -22.84 30.03 17.07
CA ALA A 502 -23.60 30.96 17.90
C ALA A 502 -22.66 31.76 18.82
N VAL A 503 -23.06 33.00 19.12
CA VAL A 503 -22.29 33.92 19.97
C VAL A 503 -23.04 34.18 21.27
N TYR A 504 -22.28 34.27 22.35
CA TYR A 504 -22.77 34.49 23.70
C TYR A 504 -22.02 35.66 24.33
N TYR A 505 -22.70 36.40 25.18
CA TYR A 505 -22.21 37.64 25.75
C TYR A 505 -22.73 37.83 27.16
N ASP A 506 -21.91 38.39 28.03
CA ASP A 506 -22.36 38.97 29.29
C ASP A 506 -21.42 40.11 29.70
N LEU A 507 -21.96 41.09 30.43
CA LEU A 507 -21.27 42.29 30.87
C LEU A 507 -21.73 42.68 32.26
N GLN A 508 -20.78 42.75 33.19
CA GLN A 508 -21.04 43.17 34.56
C GLN A 508 -20.15 44.35 34.94
N THR A 509 -20.71 45.34 35.62
CA THR A 509 -19.95 46.43 36.22
C THR A 509 -19.48 46.00 37.61
N PHE A 510 -18.26 46.39 38.00
CA PHE A 510 -17.70 46.12 39.31
C PHE A 510 -16.92 47.31 39.85
N GLN A 511 -16.73 47.35 41.17
CA GLN A 511 -15.87 48.33 41.83
C GLN A 511 -14.52 47.68 42.16
N VAL A 512 -13.43 48.41 41.91
CA VAL A 512 -12.07 47.95 42.19
C VAL A 512 -11.84 47.99 43.71
N ALA A 513 -11.70 46.81 44.31
CA ALA A 513 -11.41 46.54 45.71
C ALA A 513 -10.23 45.55 45.82
N PRO A 514 -9.60 45.34 46.99
CA PRO A 514 -8.45 44.44 47.14
C PRO A 514 -8.70 42.99 46.66
N ILE A 515 -9.94 42.50 46.79
CA ILE A 515 -10.35 41.20 46.26
C ILE A 515 -11.64 41.41 45.48
N VAL A 516 -11.63 41.03 44.20
CA VAL A 516 -12.79 41.10 43.31
C VAL A 516 -13.02 39.74 42.68
N ARG A 517 -14.24 39.21 42.85
CA ARG A 517 -14.70 37.96 42.25
C ARG A 517 -15.94 38.25 41.44
N ILE A 518 -15.88 37.96 40.15
CA ILE A 518 -16.98 38.22 39.21
C ILE A 518 -17.37 36.89 38.59
N GLU A 519 -18.67 36.62 38.48
CA GLU A 519 -19.19 35.49 37.71
C GLU A 519 -20.04 36.00 36.57
N LEU A 520 -19.60 35.72 35.35
CA LEU A 520 -20.31 36.08 34.13
C LEU A 520 -21.13 34.89 33.63
N HIS A 521 -22.37 35.15 33.21
CA HIS A 521 -23.34 34.18 32.70
C HIS A 521 -23.68 34.46 31.23
N PRO A 522 -22.81 34.10 30.27
CA PRO A 522 -23.00 34.40 28.84
C PRO A 522 -24.37 33.95 28.32
N GLN A 523 -25.12 34.89 27.76
CA GLN A 523 -26.40 34.64 27.10
C GLN A 523 -26.24 34.73 25.58
N MET A 524 -27.02 33.93 24.84
CA MET A 524 -26.95 33.92 23.38
C MET A 524 -27.40 35.27 22.81
N VAL A 525 -26.62 35.82 21.86
CA VAL A 525 -26.92 37.07 21.18
C VAL A 525 -26.73 36.93 19.67
N SER A 526 -27.46 37.72 18.89
CA SER A 526 -27.25 37.75 17.44
C SER A 526 -25.90 38.42 17.10
N PRO A 527 -25.22 38.02 16.01
CA PRO A 527 -23.98 38.68 15.57
C PRO A 527 -24.13 40.19 15.34
N LYS A 528 -25.32 40.63 14.87
CA LYS A 528 -25.65 42.05 14.66
C LYS A 528 -25.75 42.79 16.01
N ALA A 529 -26.45 42.21 16.99
CA ALA A 529 -26.56 42.78 18.33
C ALA A 529 -25.19 42.92 18.99
N LEU A 530 -24.36 41.86 18.95
CA LEU A 530 -22.99 41.92 19.46
C LEU A 530 -22.18 43.04 18.80
N LYS A 531 -22.25 43.18 17.48
CA LYS A 531 -21.51 44.23 16.76
C LYS A 531 -21.91 45.63 17.22
N ILE A 532 -23.19 45.87 17.47
CA ILE A 532 -23.69 47.15 18.00
C ILE A 532 -23.16 47.39 19.41
N LEU A 533 -23.24 46.38 20.29
CA LEU A 533 -22.72 46.45 21.66
C LEU A 533 -21.22 46.75 21.67
N LEU A 534 -20.43 46.02 20.89
CA LEU A 534 -18.99 46.24 20.78
C LEU A 534 -18.66 47.62 20.20
N LYS A 535 -19.43 48.13 19.23
CA LYS A 535 -19.24 49.50 18.71
C LYS A 535 -19.45 50.56 19.79
N LYS A 536 -20.45 50.36 20.67
CA LYS A 536 -20.71 51.25 21.81
C LYS A 536 -19.55 51.21 22.81
N LEU A 537 -19.08 50.01 23.15
CA LEU A 537 -17.96 49.83 24.08
C LEU A 537 -16.63 50.36 23.52
N ASP A 538 -16.39 50.21 22.21
CA ASP A 538 -15.21 50.72 21.52
C ASP A 538 -15.23 52.23 21.25
N SER A 539 -16.33 52.92 21.61
CA SER A 539 -16.43 54.37 21.42
C SER A 539 -15.34 55.08 22.24
N GLY A 540 -14.67 56.06 21.66
CA GLY A 540 -13.54 56.76 22.29
C GLY A 540 -12.23 55.96 22.41
N HIS A 541 -12.23 54.66 22.08
CA HIS A 541 -11.03 53.83 22.18
C HIS A 541 -10.11 54.03 20.97
N GLN A 542 -8.82 54.18 21.25
CA GLN A 542 -7.76 54.07 20.24
C GLN A 542 -7.85 52.71 19.54
N ARG A 543 -7.45 52.63 18.26
CA ARG A 543 -7.60 51.40 17.46
C ARG A 543 -7.05 50.15 18.17
N PHE A 544 -5.90 50.26 18.82
CA PHE A 544 -5.27 49.13 19.53
C PHE A 544 -6.05 48.72 20.80
N ASN A 545 -6.84 49.61 21.42
CA ASN A 545 -7.68 49.32 22.59
C ASN A 545 -9.11 48.84 22.24
N LYS A 546 -9.44 48.65 20.97
CA LYS A 546 -10.77 48.16 20.58
C LYS A 546 -10.93 46.66 20.81
N LEU A 547 -12.04 46.26 21.42
CA LEU A 547 -12.47 44.87 21.58
C LEU A 547 -12.62 44.18 20.23
N GLN A 548 -13.19 44.85 19.23
CA GLN A 548 -13.35 44.27 17.89
C GLN A 548 -12.01 43.89 17.24
N LEU A 549 -10.96 44.69 17.45
CA LEU A 549 -9.62 44.36 16.95
C LEU A 549 -9.10 43.10 17.65
N ASP A 550 -9.26 43.02 18.97
CA ASP A 550 -8.85 41.86 19.74
C ASP A 550 -9.55 40.58 19.26
N LEU A 551 -10.89 40.60 19.22
CA LEU A 551 -11.71 39.48 18.79
C LEU A 551 -11.39 39.04 17.36
N THR A 552 -10.94 39.96 16.49
CA THR A 552 -10.44 39.62 15.15
C THR A 552 -9.18 38.76 15.21
N TYR A 553 -8.18 39.14 16.02
CA TYR A 553 -6.98 38.32 16.24
C TYR A 553 -7.31 36.99 16.90
N GLN A 554 -8.19 36.98 17.91
CA GLN A 554 -8.63 35.75 18.56
C GLN A 554 -9.31 34.79 17.59
N ALA A 555 -10.12 35.31 16.65
CA ALA A 555 -10.72 34.50 15.61
C ALA A 555 -9.67 33.89 14.67
N ILE A 556 -8.63 34.63 14.31
CA ILE A 556 -7.50 34.13 13.51
C ILE A 556 -6.76 33.01 14.27
N PHE A 557 -6.44 33.23 15.54
CA PHE A 557 -5.73 32.23 16.36
C PHE A 557 -6.53 30.95 16.57
N HIS A 558 -7.85 31.06 16.71
CA HIS A 558 -8.70 29.89 16.77
C HIS A 558 -8.71 29.09 15.46
N LYS A 559 -8.85 29.77 14.31
CA LYS A 559 -8.76 29.11 13.00
C LYS A 559 -7.42 28.39 12.83
N GLU A 560 -6.34 29.02 13.27
CA GLU A 560 -5.00 28.41 13.26
C GLU A 560 -4.90 27.20 14.22
N LYS A 561 -5.47 27.29 15.42
CA LYS A 561 -5.52 26.16 16.37
C LYS A 561 -6.26 24.96 15.76
N LEU A 562 -7.41 25.18 15.12
CA LEU A 562 -8.15 24.14 14.42
C LEU A 562 -7.33 23.54 13.26
N ARG A 563 -6.70 24.40 12.44
CA ARG A 563 -5.81 23.96 11.35
C ARG A 563 -4.67 23.07 11.86
N ARG A 564 -4.00 23.46 12.95
CA ARG A 564 -2.92 22.67 13.56
C ARG A 564 -3.42 21.33 14.12
N LYS A 565 -4.59 21.31 14.77
CA LYS A 565 -5.21 20.08 15.27
C LYS A 565 -5.52 19.12 14.10
N GLN A 566 -6.06 19.65 13.00
CA GLN A 566 -6.32 18.87 11.79
C GLN A 566 -5.02 18.34 11.18
N LEU A 567 -4.00 19.19 11.02
CA LEU A 567 -2.70 18.78 10.49
C LEU A 567 -2.04 17.69 11.33
N LYS A 568 -2.13 17.78 12.67
CA LYS A 568 -1.58 16.74 13.56
C LYS A 568 -2.28 15.38 13.32
N LYS A 569 -3.62 15.37 13.23
CA LYS A 569 -4.38 14.16 12.88
C LYS A 569 -3.97 13.60 11.51
N GLU A 570 -3.82 14.47 10.50
CA GLU A 570 -3.37 14.05 9.17
C GLU A 570 -1.95 13.47 9.22
N GLN A 571 -1.05 14.09 9.98
CA GLN A 571 0.32 13.59 10.16
C GLN A 571 0.34 12.23 10.83
N ASP A 572 -0.43 12.04 11.91
CA ASP A 572 -0.49 10.76 12.63
C ASP A 572 -1.02 9.65 11.70
N PHE A 573 -2.02 9.95 10.88
CA PHE A 573 -2.52 9.01 9.87
C PHE A 573 -1.48 8.69 8.79
N ILE A 574 -0.85 9.71 8.18
CA ILE A 574 0.19 9.53 7.16
C ILE A 574 1.39 8.77 7.72
N GLN A 575 1.75 8.98 8.98
CA GLN A 575 2.83 8.27 9.65
C GLN A 575 2.51 6.76 9.79
N LYS A 576 1.30 6.40 10.21
CA LYS A 576 0.85 4.99 10.24
C LYS A 576 0.98 4.33 8.87
N LEU A 577 0.54 5.01 7.81
CA LEU A 577 0.68 4.51 6.45
C LEU A 577 2.15 4.40 6.01
N GLY A 578 3.00 5.34 6.44
CA GLY A 578 4.43 5.32 6.16
C GLY A 578 5.11 4.05 6.70
N PHE A 579 4.75 3.62 7.91
CA PHE A 579 5.27 2.38 8.50
C PHE A 579 4.85 1.11 7.75
N ILE A 580 3.69 1.13 7.08
CA ILE A 580 3.24 0.02 6.24
C ILE A 580 3.91 0.07 4.86
N ALA A 581 4.02 1.26 4.28
CA ALA A 581 4.61 1.46 2.96
C ALA A 581 6.13 1.20 2.94
N LEU A 582 6.83 1.62 3.99
CA LEU A 582 8.28 1.51 4.17
C LEU A 582 8.59 1.16 5.63
N PRO A 583 8.52 -0.13 6.00
CA PRO A 583 8.77 -0.55 7.38
C PRO A 583 10.17 -0.15 7.82
N CYS A 584 10.30 0.25 9.08
CA CYS A 584 11.59 0.54 9.69
C CYS A 584 11.96 -0.64 10.59
N THR A 585 13.05 -1.33 10.28
CA THR A 585 13.64 -2.27 11.22
C THR A 585 14.47 -1.48 12.21
N TYR A 586 14.08 -1.47 13.48
CA TYR A 586 14.99 -1.08 14.54
C TYR A 586 16.07 -2.15 14.57
N GLY A 587 17.33 -1.76 14.38
CA GLY A 587 18.43 -2.68 14.59
C GLY A 587 18.33 -3.21 16.01
N ALA A 588 18.01 -4.48 16.16
CA ALA A 588 18.34 -5.18 17.39
C ALA A 588 19.86 -5.05 17.53
N GLN A 589 20.31 -4.27 18.50
CA GLN A 589 21.67 -4.40 18.98
C GLN A 589 21.81 -5.84 19.44
N GLN A 590 22.52 -6.65 18.64
CA GLN A 590 23.08 -7.92 19.09
C GLN A 590 24.30 -7.63 19.94
#